data_AF-A0A7Y6Y9Q4-F1
#
_entry.id   AF-A0A7Y6Y9Q4-F1
#
_cell.length_a   1.000
_cell.length_b   1.000
_cell.length_c   1.000
_cell.angle_alpha   90.00
_cell.angle_beta   90.00
_cell.angle_gamma   90.00
#
_symmetry.space_group_name_H-M   'P 1'
#
loop_
_entity.id
_entity.type
_entity.pdbx_description
1 polymer ?
#
loop_
_entity_poly.entity_id
_entity_poly.type
_entity_poly.pdbx_seq_one_letter_code
_entity_poly.pdbx_strand_id
1 'polypeptide(L)'
;MSYIVSVKSVVLLAFSLALLGCNETSQTAEKGVSGGLGSTAFPSECADCHGDAPTYAVLGARLGYEHSGHALGFERSGHGNAMYANGSGCQTCHTHEGFVAKVNAVEPQPEFIANPSQPSCFTCHKPHESFDFSLRTTAPVTLANGTVFDKGGSNICAECHQSRTDASTISAMPTGKISAHFGPHHGPQADLFSATNAFEFAGKLYSSSAHKFAIDEGCTSCHMTLPEGRYGLSAEIGGHSFSIAGDVHGSEKLNLAGCVACHADMKQAKGEALIDYVAKDDYDQDGELELIQLEVQGLLDRLVNQQGSGLLQRSTPALFDAQGQFIQRAGSDELVAQQLVGALYNYKLFGEEDRSLGMHNPTYTLQVLTDTVEALDPAFDTSARPAR
;
A
#
# COMPACT_ATOMS: atom_id res chain seq x y z
N MET A 1 -9.04 -51.35 54.85
CA MET A 1 -9.93 -51.65 55.98
C MET A 1 -11.09 -50.68 55.89
N SER A 2 -12.15 -51.11 55.21
CA SER A 2 -13.42 -50.37 55.09
C SER A 2 -14.12 -50.32 56.44
N TYR A 3 -14.83 -49.24 56.76
CA TYR A 3 -16.15 -49.34 57.41
C TYR A 3 -17.02 -48.12 57.06
N ILE A 4 -18.14 -48.45 56.42
CA ILE A 4 -19.35 -47.66 56.18
C ILE A 4 -20.18 -47.66 57.49
N VAL A 5 -21.19 -46.78 57.56
CA VAL A 5 -22.48 -46.82 58.33
C VAL A 5 -22.64 -45.52 59.16
N SER A 6 -23.75 -44.76 59.20
CA SER A 6 -25.14 -44.92 58.76
C SER A 6 -25.78 -43.55 58.50
N VAL A 7 -26.70 -43.52 57.53
CA VAL A 7 -27.73 -42.50 57.31
C VAL A 7 -28.88 -42.66 58.33
N LYS A 8 -29.49 -41.54 58.75
CA LYS A 8 -30.89 -41.31 59.20
C LYS A 8 -30.92 -39.89 59.81
N SER A 9 -31.76 -38.92 59.44
CA SER A 9 -33.16 -38.99 59.07
C SER A 9 -33.57 -37.79 58.21
N VAL A 10 -34.49 -38.08 57.29
CA VAL A 10 -35.24 -37.18 56.42
C VAL A 10 -36.33 -36.47 57.22
N VAL A 11 -36.48 -35.15 57.02
CA VAL A 11 -37.76 -34.45 57.17
C VAL A 11 -38.01 -33.68 55.88
N LEU A 12 -38.97 -34.18 55.10
CA LEU A 12 -39.59 -33.48 53.99
C LEU A 12 -40.45 -32.34 54.53
N LEU A 13 -40.27 -31.13 54.01
CA LEU A 13 -41.37 -30.19 53.83
C LEU A 13 -41.37 -29.75 52.37
N ALA A 14 -42.41 -30.16 51.64
CA ALA A 14 -42.76 -29.61 50.36
C ALA A 14 -43.27 -28.17 50.54
N PHE A 15 -42.96 -27.27 49.62
CA PHE A 15 -43.93 -26.34 49.02
C PHE A 15 -43.29 -25.55 47.85
N SER A 16 -43.81 -25.83 46.65
CA SER A 16 -44.25 -24.86 45.64
C SER A 16 -43.25 -23.93 44.95
N LEU A 17 -43.06 -24.24 43.66
CA LEU A 17 -42.61 -23.34 42.61
C LEU A 17 -43.62 -22.19 42.44
N ALA A 18 -43.15 -20.95 42.57
CA ALA A 18 -43.82 -19.77 42.03
C ALA A 18 -42.80 -18.93 41.26
N LEU A 19 -42.96 -18.91 39.93
CA LEU A 19 -42.36 -17.93 39.04
C LEU A 19 -42.99 -16.56 39.28
N LEU A 20 -42.15 -15.51 39.29
CA LEU A 20 -42.38 -14.11 38.90
C LEU A 20 -41.86 -13.11 39.94
N GLY A 21 -41.03 -12.20 39.45
CA GLY A 21 -40.66 -10.97 40.14
C GLY A 21 -39.16 -10.77 40.15
N CYS A 22 -38.65 -9.97 39.20
CA CYS A 22 -37.41 -9.23 39.40
C CYS A 22 -37.50 -8.56 40.77
N ASN A 23 -36.73 -9.05 41.75
CA ASN A 23 -36.60 -8.37 43.02
C ASN A 23 -35.35 -7.51 42.92
N GLU A 24 -35.57 -6.24 42.60
CA GLU A 24 -34.68 -5.17 42.98
C GLU A 24 -34.29 -5.35 44.45
N THR A 25 -32.97 -5.37 44.70
CA THR A 25 -32.24 -5.03 45.94
C THR A 25 -30.97 -5.86 46.05
N SER A 26 -30.15 -5.89 45.01
CA SER A 26 -28.71 -6.08 45.20
C SER A 26 -28.10 -4.73 45.53
N GLN A 27 -28.01 -4.48 46.83
CA GLN A 27 -26.92 -3.77 47.51
C GLN A 27 -26.32 -2.58 46.74
N THR A 28 -26.81 -1.40 47.13
CA THR A 28 -26.22 -0.09 46.92
C THR A 28 -24.69 -0.11 46.90
N ALA A 29 -24.12 -0.12 45.70
CA ALA A 29 -22.82 0.48 45.41
C ALA A 29 -23.03 1.95 44.98
N GLU A 30 -23.90 2.68 45.68
CA GLU A 30 -23.88 4.13 45.68
C GLU A 30 -22.97 4.60 46.82
N LYS A 31 -21.67 4.52 46.58
CA LYS A 31 -20.76 5.55 47.09
C LYS A 31 -20.31 6.36 45.88
N GLY A 32 -21.19 7.27 45.48
CA GLY A 32 -20.75 8.48 44.81
C GLY A 32 -19.66 9.13 45.66
N VAL A 33 -18.58 9.51 45.01
CA VAL A 33 -17.46 10.25 45.60
C VAL A 33 -17.98 11.60 46.09
N SER A 34 -18.44 11.64 47.33
CA SER A 34 -18.73 12.87 48.06
C SER A 34 -17.45 13.35 48.73
N GLY A 35 -16.64 14.11 48.00
CA GLY A 35 -15.50 14.83 48.58
C GLY A 35 -14.33 15.03 47.64
N GLY A 36 -14.37 16.08 46.81
CA GLY A 36 -13.15 16.81 46.43
C GLY A 36 -12.23 16.13 45.43
N LEU A 37 -12.81 15.71 44.30
CA LEU A 37 -12.39 15.88 42.90
C LEU A 37 -13.27 14.89 42.13
N GLY A 38 -14.57 15.21 42.10
CA GLY A 38 -15.51 14.46 41.27
C GLY A 38 -14.96 14.48 39.85
N SER A 39 -14.82 13.31 39.24
CA SER A 39 -14.61 13.17 37.81
C SER A 39 -15.58 14.12 37.12
N THR A 40 -15.06 15.23 36.60
CA THR A 40 -15.71 15.95 35.52
C THR A 40 -16.19 14.89 34.56
N ALA A 41 -17.50 14.82 34.28
CA ALA A 41 -18.07 13.83 33.39
C ALA A 41 -17.13 13.69 32.18
N PHE A 42 -16.50 12.52 32.03
CA PHE A 42 -15.60 12.29 30.90
C PHE A 42 -16.47 12.50 29.65
N PRO A 43 -16.17 13.51 28.81
CA PRO A 43 -17.07 13.86 27.72
C PRO A 43 -17.38 12.62 26.89
N SER A 44 -18.64 12.42 26.52
CA SER A 44 -19.07 11.24 25.74
C SER A 44 -18.26 11.07 24.47
N GLU A 45 -17.90 12.20 23.85
CA GLU A 45 -17.08 12.28 22.64
C GLU A 45 -15.65 11.78 22.88
N CYS A 46 -15.10 11.97 24.09
CA CYS A 46 -13.83 11.39 24.47
C CYS A 46 -13.98 9.90 24.84
N ALA A 47 -15.11 9.52 25.45
CA ALA A 47 -15.44 8.15 25.85
C ALA A 47 -15.51 7.20 24.65
N ASP A 48 -15.93 7.70 23.48
CA ASP A 48 -15.96 6.92 22.24
C ASP A 48 -14.58 6.36 21.83
N CYS A 49 -13.49 7.02 22.25
CA CYS A 49 -12.12 6.60 21.93
C CYS A 49 -11.34 6.10 23.15
N HIS A 50 -11.61 6.65 24.33
CA HIS A 50 -10.82 6.43 25.55
C HIS A 50 -11.61 5.76 26.70
N GLY A 51 -12.89 5.46 26.48
CA GLY A 51 -13.72 4.77 27.47
C GLY A 51 -13.42 3.27 27.57
N ASP A 52 -14.02 2.62 28.57
CA ASP A 52 -13.83 1.18 28.82
C ASP A 52 -14.40 0.28 27.72
N ALA A 53 -15.30 0.82 26.90
CA ALA A 53 -15.90 0.17 25.74
C ALA A 53 -15.91 1.16 24.56
N PRO A 54 -14.76 1.44 23.93
CA PRO A 54 -14.66 2.44 22.89
C PRO A 54 -15.39 1.99 21.63
N THR A 55 -16.02 2.95 20.96
CA THR A 55 -16.68 2.76 19.66
C THR A 55 -15.68 2.34 18.59
N TYR A 56 -14.44 2.84 18.66
CA TYR A 56 -13.37 2.54 17.71
C TYR A 56 -12.38 1.51 18.24
N ALA A 57 -12.13 0.44 17.47
CA ALA A 57 -11.18 -0.61 17.80
C ALA A 57 -9.72 -0.21 17.52
N VAL A 58 -9.26 0.91 18.10
CA VAL A 58 -7.94 1.52 17.83
C VAL A 58 -6.78 0.55 18.08
N LEU A 59 -6.87 -0.28 19.13
CA LEU A 59 -5.83 -1.27 19.43
C LEU A 59 -5.71 -2.34 18.33
N GLY A 60 -6.82 -2.74 17.71
CA GLY A 60 -6.80 -3.67 16.57
C GLY A 60 -6.19 -3.03 15.33
N ALA A 61 -6.55 -1.78 15.02
CA ALA A 61 -5.94 -1.01 13.94
C ALA A 61 -4.43 -0.81 14.16
N ARG A 62 -4.03 -0.54 15.40
CA ARG A 62 -2.63 -0.38 15.80
C ARG A 62 -1.81 -1.63 15.52
N LEU A 63 -2.33 -2.82 15.81
CA LEU A 63 -1.64 -4.08 15.49
C LEU A 63 -1.36 -4.17 13.98
N GLY A 64 -2.34 -3.86 13.12
CA GLY A 64 -2.11 -3.81 11.68
C GLY A 64 -1.03 -2.79 11.28
N TYR A 65 -1.11 -1.57 11.83
CA TYR A 65 -0.14 -0.51 11.56
C TYR A 65 1.29 -0.89 11.98
N GLU A 66 1.48 -1.53 13.13
CA GLU A 66 2.80 -1.95 13.62
C GLU A 66 3.47 -2.97 12.70
N HIS A 67 2.71 -3.68 11.85
CA HIS A 67 3.21 -4.57 10.81
C HIS A 67 3.30 -3.91 9.43
N SER A 68 2.87 -2.64 9.26
CA SER A 68 2.90 -1.94 7.98
C SER A 68 4.31 -1.48 7.59
N GLY A 69 4.51 -1.22 6.30
CA GLY A 69 5.73 -0.56 5.81
C GLY A 69 5.91 0.87 6.35
N HIS A 70 4.84 1.54 6.80
CA HIS A 70 4.95 2.84 7.46
C HIS A 70 5.61 2.73 8.83
N ALA A 71 5.41 1.64 9.57
CA ALA A 71 6.05 1.44 10.87
C ALA A 71 7.45 0.82 10.76
N LEU A 72 7.61 -0.15 9.86
CA LEU A 72 8.79 -1.01 9.78
C LEU A 72 9.72 -0.69 8.60
N GLY A 73 9.42 0.38 7.85
CA GLY A 73 10.11 0.68 6.60
C GLY A 73 9.77 -0.31 5.49
N PHE A 74 10.38 -0.09 4.34
CA PHE A 74 10.04 -0.77 3.09
C PHE A 74 10.06 -2.31 3.19
N GLU A 75 11.13 -2.89 3.74
CA GLU A 75 11.32 -4.36 3.86
C GLU A 75 10.44 -5.00 4.95
N ARG A 76 9.59 -4.21 5.64
CA ARG A 76 8.79 -4.64 6.80
C ARG A 76 9.59 -5.33 7.91
N SER A 77 10.90 -5.06 7.96
CA SER A 77 11.85 -5.66 8.91
C SER A 77 12.83 -4.63 9.47
N GLY A 78 12.68 -3.36 9.08
CA GLY A 78 13.56 -2.27 9.44
C GLY A 78 12.94 -1.31 10.44
N HIS A 79 13.53 -0.12 10.54
CA HIS A 79 13.02 0.96 11.36
C HIS A 79 12.36 2.02 10.49
N GLY A 80 11.38 2.73 11.05
CA GLY A 80 10.76 3.90 10.41
C GLY A 80 11.80 4.91 9.90
N ASN A 81 11.47 5.57 8.80
CA ASN A 81 12.38 6.43 8.05
C ASN A 81 12.34 7.92 8.41
N ALA A 82 11.46 8.35 9.31
CA ALA A 82 11.27 9.76 9.63
C ALA A 82 12.54 10.49 10.06
N MET A 83 13.46 9.83 10.77
CA MET A 83 14.71 10.45 11.21
C MET A 83 15.66 10.76 10.04
N TYR A 84 15.78 9.86 9.05
CA TYR A 84 16.70 10.06 7.93
C TYR A 84 16.06 10.87 6.80
N ALA A 85 14.75 10.71 6.58
CA ALA A 85 14.00 11.34 5.50
C ALA A 85 13.33 12.64 5.98
N ASN A 86 14.11 13.49 6.65
CA ASN A 86 13.66 14.76 7.23
C ASN A 86 14.58 15.89 6.78
N GLY A 87 14.07 16.74 5.89
CA GLY A 87 14.85 17.76 5.21
C GLY A 87 14.58 17.83 3.72
N SER A 88 14.78 19.00 3.11
CA SER A 88 14.76 19.20 1.64
C SER A 88 13.48 18.73 0.95
N GLY A 89 12.35 18.75 1.65
CA GLY A 89 11.04 18.34 1.15
C GLY A 89 10.67 16.89 1.45
N CYS A 90 11.61 16.05 1.90
CA CYS A 90 11.35 14.64 2.25
C CYS A 90 10.34 14.52 3.40
N GLN A 91 10.42 15.47 4.35
CA GLN A 91 9.57 15.53 5.53
C GLN A 91 8.07 15.62 5.20
N THR A 92 7.70 16.08 4.00
CA THR A 92 6.30 16.21 3.56
C THR A 92 5.58 14.86 3.48
N CYS A 93 6.30 13.77 3.27
CA CYS A 93 5.74 12.41 3.18
C CYS A 93 6.27 11.49 4.28
N HIS A 94 7.49 11.74 4.75
CA HIS A 94 8.18 10.85 5.69
C HIS A 94 8.07 11.27 7.16
N THR A 95 7.44 12.41 7.46
CA THR A 95 7.19 12.83 8.84
C THR A 95 5.74 13.20 9.02
N HIS A 96 5.18 12.90 10.20
CA HIS A 96 3.84 13.35 10.58
C HIS A 96 3.74 14.88 10.51
N GLU A 97 4.69 15.59 11.10
CA GLU A 97 4.67 17.05 11.22
C GLU A 97 4.75 17.74 9.86
N GLY A 98 5.64 17.28 8.97
CA GLY A 98 5.78 17.81 7.62
C GLY A 98 4.55 17.52 6.76
N PHE A 99 3.94 16.33 6.88
CA PHE A 99 2.69 16.00 6.20
C PHE A 99 1.54 16.90 6.66
N VAL A 100 1.37 17.08 7.97
CA VAL A 100 0.32 17.96 8.52
C VAL A 100 0.53 19.40 8.07
N ALA A 101 1.78 19.90 8.04
CA ALA A 101 2.10 21.22 7.51
C ALA A 101 1.74 21.36 6.02
N LYS A 102 1.99 20.31 5.21
CA LYS A 102 1.61 20.24 3.79
C LYS A 102 0.09 20.34 3.62
N VAL A 103 -0.66 19.45 4.24
CA VAL A 103 -2.13 19.38 4.08
C VAL A 103 -2.83 20.63 4.61
N ASN A 104 -2.28 21.27 5.65
CA ASN A 104 -2.80 22.53 6.18
C ASN A 104 -2.31 23.78 5.43
N ALA A 105 -1.54 23.61 4.34
CA ALA A 105 -0.97 24.69 3.54
C ALA A 105 -0.20 25.74 4.39
N VAL A 106 0.58 25.26 5.37
CA VAL A 106 1.41 26.13 6.22
C VAL A 106 2.58 26.70 5.42
N GLU A 107 2.77 28.01 5.44
CA GLU A 107 3.87 28.67 4.74
C GLU A 107 4.73 29.56 5.68
N PRO A 108 6.08 29.45 5.65
CA PRO A 108 6.84 28.47 4.86
C PRO A 108 6.70 27.05 5.41
N GLN A 109 6.76 26.05 4.53
CA GLN A 109 6.87 24.66 4.96
C GLN A 109 8.10 24.47 5.87
N PRO A 110 8.01 23.67 6.95
CA PRO A 110 9.16 23.42 7.82
C PRO A 110 10.29 22.79 7.03
N GLU A 111 11.48 23.39 7.06
CA GLU A 111 12.65 22.84 6.35
C GLU A 111 13.14 21.54 7.00
N PHE A 112 13.12 21.48 8.34
CA PHE A 112 13.59 20.37 9.15
C PHE A 112 12.78 20.26 10.45
N ILE A 113 12.43 19.04 10.85
CA ILE A 113 11.70 18.76 12.10
C ILE A 113 12.69 18.28 13.16
N ALA A 114 12.78 18.96 14.30
CA ALA A 114 13.78 18.62 15.34
C ALA A 114 13.58 17.23 15.95
N ASN A 115 12.31 16.82 16.12
CA ASN A 115 11.92 15.50 16.63
C ASN A 115 10.86 14.93 15.68
N PRO A 116 11.26 14.39 14.52
CA PRO A 116 10.31 13.93 13.51
C PRO A 116 9.60 12.67 13.99
N SER A 117 8.28 12.65 13.85
CA SER A 117 7.48 11.46 14.13
C SER A 117 7.21 10.68 12.85
N GLN A 118 7.25 9.35 12.93
CA GLN A 118 6.86 8.49 11.81
C GLN A 118 5.39 8.75 11.41
N PRO A 119 5.07 8.73 10.10
CA PRO A 119 3.69 8.67 9.63
C PRO A 119 2.90 7.60 10.39
N SER A 120 1.90 8.03 11.14
CA SER A 120 1.16 7.21 12.11
C SER A 120 -0.33 7.52 12.05
N CYS A 121 -1.11 7.00 13.00
CA CYS A 121 -2.58 7.13 13.03
C CYS A 121 -3.06 8.56 12.74
N PHE A 122 -2.44 9.57 13.37
CA PHE A 122 -2.86 10.97 13.27
C PHE A 122 -2.31 11.71 12.06
N THR A 123 -1.44 11.07 11.28
CA THR A 123 -1.10 11.57 9.95
C THR A 123 -2.32 11.49 9.04
N CYS A 124 -3.00 10.35 9.04
CA CYS A 124 -4.19 10.11 8.21
C CYS A 124 -5.50 10.59 8.86
N HIS A 125 -5.62 10.48 10.19
CA HIS A 125 -6.85 10.82 10.93
C HIS A 125 -6.68 12.09 11.77
N LYS A 126 -7.79 12.79 12.07
CA LYS A 126 -7.79 14.03 12.86
C LYS A 126 -8.75 14.00 14.08
N PRO A 127 -8.61 13.03 15.00
CA PRO A 127 -9.62 12.78 16.04
C PRO A 127 -9.84 13.89 17.05
N HIS A 128 -8.86 14.79 17.23
CA HIS A 128 -9.03 15.95 18.11
C HIS A 128 -9.55 17.20 17.40
N GLU A 129 -9.81 17.12 16.10
CA GLU A 129 -10.47 18.18 15.32
C GLU A 129 -11.93 17.84 15.03
N SER A 130 -12.20 16.57 14.72
CA SER A 130 -13.52 16.07 14.32
C SER A 130 -14.25 15.29 15.41
N PHE A 131 -13.58 14.95 16.52
CA PHE A 131 -14.10 14.07 17.58
C PHE A 131 -14.49 12.67 17.08
N ASP A 132 -13.89 12.24 15.97
CA ASP A 132 -14.05 10.91 15.35
C ASP A 132 -12.77 10.51 14.59
N PHE A 133 -12.70 9.31 14.01
CA PHE A 133 -11.57 8.94 13.15
C PHE A 133 -11.78 9.31 11.67
N SER A 134 -12.41 10.45 11.36
CA SER A 134 -12.45 10.93 9.99
C SER A 134 -11.05 11.25 9.45
N LEU A 135 -10.92 11.14 8.13
CA LEU A 135 -9.67 11.42 7.42
C LEU A 135 -9.34 12.92 7.52
N ARG A 136 -8.05 13.21 7.63
CA ARG A 136 -7.51 14.57 7.70
C ARG A 136 -7.87 15.38 6.46
N THR A 137 -7.70 14.77 5.29
CA THR A 137 -8.12 15.29 3.99
C THR A 137 -8.67 14.16 3.12
N THR A 138 -9.63 14.52 2.28
CA THR A 138 -10.12 13.71 1.15
C THR A 138 -10.10 14.56 -0.13
N ALA A 139 -9.41 15.70 -0.11
CA ALA A 139 -9.35 16.60 -1.26
C ALA A 139 -8.61 15.93 -2.43
N PRO A 140 -9.01 16.19 -3.69
CA PRO A 140 -8.29 15.69 -4.85
C PRO A 140 -6.81 16.10 -4.85
N VAL A 141 -5.94 15.22 -5.33
CA VAL A 141 -4.48 15.44 -5.39
C VAL A 141 -4.07 15.68 -6.84
N THR A 142 -3.38 16.78 -7.11
CA THR A 142 -2.70 17.00 -8.39
C THR A 142 -1.32 16.33 -8.35
N LEU A 143 -1.13 15.30 -9.17
CA LEU A 143 0.12 14.57 -9.29
C LEU A 143 1.21 15.43 -9.99
N ALA A 144 2.47 15.04 -9.89
CA ALA A 144 3.59 15.80 -10.47
C ALA A 144 3.45 16.07 -11.98
N ASN A 145 2.76 15.19 -12.72
CA ASN A 145 2.50 15.38 -14.15
C ASN A 145 1.22 16.19 -14.47
N GLY A 146 0.57 16.75 -13.45
CA GLY A 146 -0.64 17.56 -13.58
C GLY A 146 -1.96 16.77 -13.65
N THR A 147 -1.92 15.44 -13.65
CA THR A 147 -3.15 14.62 -13.56
C THR A 147 -3.78 14.79 -12.18
N VAL A 148 -5.10 14.92 -12.13
CA VAL A 148 -5.85 14.97 -10.87
C VAL A 148 -6.28 13.56 -10.49
N PHE A 149 -5.84 13.10 -9.33
CA PHE A 149 -6.29 11.89 -8.67
C PHE A 149 -7.43 12.24 -7.70
N ASP A 150 -8.61 11.66 -7.93
CA ASP A 150 -9.77 11.81 -7.04
C ASP A 150 -10.50 10.48 -6.86
N LYS A 151 -10.27 9.86 -5.70
CA LYS A 151 -10.83 8.57 -5.27
C LYS A 151 -11.27 8.63 -3.81
N GLY A 152 -11.85 9.77 -3.42
CA GLY A 152 -12.44 9.97 -2.10
C GLY A 152 -11.44 9.76 -0.96
N GLY A 153 -11.67 8.74 -0.14
CA GLY A 153 -10.80 8.43 1.00
C GLY A 153 -9.37 8.09 0.60
N SER A 154 -9.16 7.52 -0.59
CA SER A 154 -7.82 7.16 -1.09
C SER A 154 -6.97 8.35 -1.51
N ASN A 155 -7.53 9.56 -1.57
CA ASN A 155 -6.74 10.76 -1.87
C ASN A 155 -5.64 10.98 -0.83
N ILE A 156 -5.87 10.59 0.43
CA ILE A 156 -4.85 10.66 1.49
C ILE A 156 -3.60 9.81 1.16
N CYS A 157 -3.76 8.71 0.44
CA CYS A 157 -2.66 7.85 0.02
C CYS A 157 -1.84 8.54 -1.09
N ALA A 158 -2.53 9.13 -2.06
CA ALA A 158 -1.93 9.81 -3.21
C ALA A 158 -1.16 11.10 -2.85
N GLU A 159 -1.37 11.65 -1.65
CA GLU A 159 -0.56 12.75 -1.13
C GLU A 159 0.92 12.39 -0.99
N CYS A 160 1.24 11.11 -0.81
CA CYS A 160 2.61 10.60 -0.68
C CYS A 160 2.96 9.57 -1.75
N HIS A 161 2.02 8.67 -2.09
CA HIS A 161 2.20 7.64 -3.10
C HIS A 161 1.97 8.18 -4.51
N GLN A 162 2.84 9.11 -4.90
CA GLN A 162 2.96 9.63 -6.25
C GLN A 162 4.42 9.78 -6.67
N SER A 163 4.65 9.80 -7.97
CA SER A 163 5.93 10.19 -8.54
C SER A 163 6.24 11.67 -8.22
N ARG A 164 7.51 11.96 -7.89
CA ARG A 164 8.06 13.34 -7.79
C ARG A 164 8.53 13.90 -9.12
N THR A 165 8.46 13.11 -10.18
CA THR A 165 8.98 13.45 -11.51
C THR A 165 7.86 13.38 -12.53
N ASP A 166 7.73 14.42 -13.36
CA ASP A 166 6.90 14.37 -14.55
C ASP A 166 7.66 13.69 -15.70
N ALA A 167 7.19 12.53 -16.14
CA ALA A 167 7.78 11.75 -17.22
C ALA A 167 7.85 12.53 -18.55
N SER A 168 7.02 13.55 -18.75
CA SER A 168 7.07 14.40 -19.95
C SER A 168 8.35 15.23 -20.04
N THR A 169 9.04 15.43 -18.91
CA THR A 169 10.30 16.18 -18.83
C THR A 169 11.52 15.32 -19.16
N ILE A 170 11.35 14.00 -19.29
CA ILE A 170 12.44 13.08 -19.62
C ILE A 170 12.95 13.38 -21.03
N SER A 171 14.26 13.63 -21.12
CA SER A 171 14.95 14.02 -22.34
C SER A 171 16.32 13.33 -22.44
N ALA A 172 16.96 13.45 -23.60
CA ALA A 172 18.35 13.00 -23.74
C ALA A 172 19.24 13.73 -22.73
N MET A 173 20.10 13.00 -22.03
CA MET A 173 20.97 13.60 -21.02
C MET A 173 22.32 12.88 -20.86
N PRO A 174 23.34 13.57 -20.35
CA PRO A 174 24.61 12.93 -20.02
C PRO A 174 24.44 11.85 -18.96
N THR A 175 25.13 10.73 -19.12
CA THR A 175 25.18 9.63 -18.12
C THR A 175 25.58 10.11 -16.73
N GLY A 176 26.42 11.14 -16.61
CA GLY A 176 26.80 11.73 -15.33
C GLY A 176 25.68 12.44 -14.58
N LYS A 177 24.55 12.73 -15.24
CA LYS A 177 23.33 13.27 -14.61
C LYS A 177 22.31 12.19 -14.24
N ILE A 178 22.50 10.95 -14.69
CA ILE A 178 21.66 9.81 -14.31
C ILE A 178 22.25 9.23 -13.03
N SER A 179 21.53 9.38 -11.92
CA SER A 179 21.93 8.83 -10.61
C SER A 179 21.21 7.51 -10.32
N ALA A 180 21.68 6.78 -9.31
CA ALA A 180 20.95 5.62 -8.78
C ALA A 180 19.51 5.96 -8.33
N HIS A 181 19.26 7.22 -7.96
CA HIS A 181 17.95 7.74 -7.55
C HIS A 181 17.17 8.41 -8.69
N PHE A 182 17.67 8.35 -9.93
CA PHE A 182 16.92 8.81 -11.09
C PHE A 182 15.64 7.98 -11.23
N GLY A 183 14.50 8.61 -11.54
CA GLY A 183 13.24 7.92 -11.72
C GLY A 183 12.06 8.68 -11.10
N PRO A 184 10.93 8.00 -10.87
CA PRO A 184 9.74 8.62 -10.30
C PRO A 184 9.88 8.97 -8.82
N HIS A 185 10.90 8.47 -8.09
CA HIS A 185 10.91 8.37 -6.63
C HIS A 185 9.94 7.29 -6.11
N HIS A 186 10.24 6.75 -4.93
CA HIS A 186 9.48 5.65 -4.34
C HIS A 186 7.98 5.97 -4.26
N GLY A 187 7.17 4.99 -4.66
CA GLY A 187 5.73 5.04 -4.49
C GLY A 187 4.89 5.69 -5.61
N PRO A 188 5.05 5.37 -6.90
CA PRO A 188 4.28 5.97 -8.01
C PRO A 188 2.88 5.34 -8.20
N GLN A 189 2.28 4.79 -7.14
CA GLN A 189 1.06 3.97 -7.27
C GLN A 189 -0.16 4.78 -7.74
N ALA A 190 -0.31 6.05 -7.32
CA ALA A 190 -1.41 6.89 -7.78
C ALA A 190 -1.33 7.21 -9.28
N ASP A 191 -0.10 7.43 -9.78
CA ASP A 191 0.18 7.64 -11.21
C ASP A 191 -0.23 6.41 -12.03
N LEU A 192 0.22 5.23 -11.59
CA LEU A 192 -0.03 4.00 -12.31
C LEU A 192 -1.50 3.56 -12.24
N PHE A 193 -2.15 3.67 -11.09
CA PHE A 193 -3.59 3.46 -10.98
C PHE A 193 -4.36 4.36 -11.97
N SER A 194 -3.90 5.60 -12.14
CA SER A 194 -4.46 6.57 -13.08
C SER A 194 -4.07 6.34 -14.55
N ALA A 195 -3.25 5.31 -14.84
CA ALA A 195 -2.64 5.04 -16.15
C ALA A 195 -1.95 6.28 -16.71
N THR A 196 -1.03 6.85 -15.93
CA THR A 196 -0.29 8.05 -16.31
C THR A 196 1.14 8.03 -15.79
N ASN A 197 1.90 9.04 -16.20
CA ASN A 197 3.26 9.33 -15.75
C ASN A 197 4.30 8.25 -16.01
N ALA A 198 4.05 7.31 -16.92
CA ALA A 198 5.11 6.55 -17.54
C ALA A 198 5.70 7.33 -18.72
N PHE A 199 6.91 6.95 -19.16
CA PHE A 199 7.46 7.47 -20.40
C PHE A 199 6.76 6.80 -21.60
N GLU A 200 5.95 7.57 -22.30
CA GLU A 200 5.15 7.11 -23.44
C GLU A 200 5.87 7.38 -24.77
N PHE A 201 6.03 6.35 -25.60
CA PHE A 201 6.69 6.44 -26.89
C PHE A 201 5.81 7.08 -27.97
N ALA A 202 6.43 7.90 -28.82
CA ALA A 202 5.75 8.64 -29.88
C ALA A 202 5.00 7.72 -30.85
N GLY A 203 3.77 8.09 -31.21
CA GLY A 203 2.93 7.33 -32.14
C GLY A 203 2.22 6.12 -31.51
N LYS A 204 2.48 5.82 -30.24
CA LYS A 204 1.76 4.80 -29.47
C LYS A 204 0.55 5.40 -28.76
N LEU A 205 -0.42 4.54 -28.46
CA LEU A 205 -1.62 4.90 -27.71
C LEU A 205 -1.70 4.03 -26.46
N TYR A 206 -2.01 4.68 -25.35
CA TYR A 206 -2.11 4.03 -24.04
C TYR A 206 -3.53 4.13 -23.50
N SER A 207 -3.91 3.12 -22.75
CA SER A 207 -5.23 2.92 -22.21
C SER A 207 -5.13 2.48 -20.76
N SER A 208 -6.28 2.31 -20.10
CA SER A 208 -6.33 2.00 -18.69
C SER A 208 -7.17 0.75 -18.46
N SER A 209 -6.78 -0.04 -17.46
CA SER A 209 -7.59 -1.14 -16.98
C SER A 209 -8.95 -0.68 -16.45
N ALA A 210 -9.93 -1.58 -16.44
CA ALA A 210 -11.26 -1.31 -15.92
C ALA A 210 -11.26 -0.86 -14.44
N HIS A 211 -10.25 -1.27 -13.65
CA HIS A 211 -10.14 -0.92 -12.23
C HIS A 211 -10.06 0.59 -11.98
N LYS A 212 -9.42 1.37 -12.86
CA LYS A 212 -9.39 2.83 -12.75
C LYS A 212 -10.80 3.43 -12.71
N PHE A 213 -11.73 2.83 -13.45
CA PHE A 213 -13.10 3.34 -13.63
C PHE A 213 -14.12 2.67 -12.72
N ALA A 214 -13.91 1.40 -12.37
CA ALA A 214 -14.86 0.61 -11.59
C ALA A 214 -14.63 0.70 -10.07
N ILE A 215 -13.44 1.12 -9.63
CA ILE A 215 -13.10 1.23 -8.21
C ILE A 215 -13.13 2.71 -7.81
N ASP A 216 -14.24 3.13 -7.18
CA ASP A 216 -14.47 4.52 -6.77
C ASP A 216 -13.62 4.91 -5.55
N GLU A 217 -13.53 4.03 -4.54
CA GLU A 217 -12.73 4.26 -3.33
C GLU A 217 -11.23 3.97 -3.52
N GLY A 218 -10.79 3.62 -4.73
CA GLY A 218 -9.38 3.43 -5.07
C GLY A 218 -8.63 2.43 -4.19
N CYS A 219 -7.50 2.86 -3.63
CA CYS A 219 -6.52 2.06 -2.88
C CYS A 219 -7.13 1.26 -1.73
N THR A 220 -8.04 1.87 -0.96
CA THR A 220 -8.64 1.24 0.24
C THR A 220 -9.45 -0.01 -0.09
N SER A 221 -10.02 -0.10 -1.30
CA SER A 221 -10.78 -1.26 -1.78
C SER A 221 -9.96 -2.55 -1.87
N CYS A 222 -8.64 -2.44 -1.99
CA CYS A 222 -7.73 -3.59 -2.05
C CYS A 222 -6.84 -3.67 -0.82
N HIS A 223 -6.21 -2.55 -0.44
CA HIS A 223 -5.18 -2.54 0.60
C HIS A 223 -5.74 -2.53 2.02
N MET A 224 -6.95 -2.01 2.24
CA MET A 224 -7.55 -1.88 3.58
C MET A 224 -8.67 -2.87 3.84
N THR A 225 -9.11 -3.63 2.83
CA THR A 225 -10.09 -4.70 3.01
C THR A 225 -9.52 -5.76 3.96
N LEU A 226 -10.33 -6.27 4.89
CA LEU A 226 -9.91 -7.34 5.78
C LEU A 226 -10.10 -8.70 5.09
N PRO A 227 -9.16 -9.65 5.27
CA PRO A 227 -9.34 -11.00 4.77
C PRO A 227 -10.60 -11.68 5.34
N GLU A 228 -11.24 -12.52 4.55
CA GLU A 228 -12.39 -13.32 5.02
C GLU A 228 -11.94 -14.57 5.82
N GLY A 229 -12.74 -14.93 6.83
CA GLY A 229 -12.59 -16.17 7.58
C GLY A 229 -11.70 -16.10 8.84
N ARG A 230 -11.99 -16.98 9.81
CA ARG A 230 -11.35 -17.00 11.15
C ARG A 230 -9.82 -17.05 11.13
N TYR A 231 -9.24 -17.75 10.15
CA TYR A 231 -7.80 -17.95 10.02
C TYR A 231 -7.17 -17.06 8.94
N GLY A 232 -7.95 -16.18 8.28
CA GLY A 232 -7.45 -15.23 7.30
C GLY A 232 -7.02 -13.90 7.91
N LEU A 233 -7.58 -13.54 9.08
CA LEU A 233 -7.29 -12.26 9.74
C LEU A 233 -5.91 -12.31 10.42
N SER A 234 -4.90 -11.79 9.73
CA SER A 234 -3.56 -11.51 10.25
C SER A 234 -3.34 -10.00 10.34
N ALA A 235 -2.57 -9.55 11.32
CA ALA A 235 -2.12 -8.15 11.39
C ALA A 235 -1.18 -7.80 10.22
N GLU A 236 -0.66 -8.79 9.50
CA GLU A 236 0.25 -8.58 8.37
C GLU A 236 -0.45 -8.21 7.07
N ILE A 237 -1.78 -8.35 6.98
CA ILE A 237 -2.51 -8.28 5.71
C ILE A 237 -3.80 -7.48 5.87
N GLY A 238 -4.07 -6.60 4.91
CA GLY A 238 -5.28 -5.78 4.85
C GLY A 238 -5.34 -4.74 5.96
N GLY A 239 -6.51 -4.14 6.15
CA GLY A 239 -6.75 -3.16 7.21
C GLY A 239 -5.68 -2.07 7.27
N HIS A 240 -5.15 -1.82 8.47
CA HIS A 240 -4.10 -0.82 8.69
C HIS A 240 -2.67 -1.35 8.49
N SER A 241 -2.50 -2.60 8.06
CA SER A 241 -1.21 -3.06 7.52
C SER A 241 -0.96 -2.53 6.11
N PHE A 242 -2.06 -2.25 5.40
CA PHE A 242 -2.11 -1.85 3.99
C PHE A 242 -1.54 -2.88 3.01
N SER A 243 -1.09 -4.04 3.49
CA SER A 243 -0.46 -5.04 2.63
C SER A 243 -1.52 -5.96 2.02
N ILE A 244 -1.36 -6.28 0.75
CA ILE A 244 -2.19 -7.31 0.10
C ILE A 244 -1.62 -8.71 0.38
N ALA A 245 -0.32 -8.85 0.65
CA ALA A 245 0.32 -10.13 0.98
C ALA A 245 1.02 -10.13 2.35
N GLY A 246 1.15 -11.30 2.98
CA GLY A 246 1.86 -11.43 4.26
C GLY A 246 1.80 -12.85 4.83
N ASP A 247 2.46 -13.07 5.96
CA ASP A 247 2.40 -14.35 6.66
C ASP A 247 1.06 -14.51 7.39
N VAL A 248 0.47 -15.68 7.18
CA VAL A 248 -0.70 -16.16 7.91
C VAL A 248 -0.41 -17.57 8.38
N HIS A 249 0.05 -17.69 9.62
CA HIS A 249 0.38 -18.96 10.27
C HIS A 249 1.49 -19.76 9.57
N GLY A 250 2.59 -19.10 9.21
CA GLY A 250 3.75 -19.74 8.58
C GLY A 250 3.55 -20.05 7.11
N SER A 251 2.69 -19.29 6.44
CA SER A 251 2.39 -19.42 5.02
C SER A 251 2.04 -18.06 4.47
N GLU A 252 2.69 -17.70 3.37
CA GLU A 252 2.38 -16.45 2.67
C GLU A 252 0.99 -16.54 2.01
N LYS A 253 0.16 -15.53 2.28
CA LYS A 253 -1.21 -15.43 1.76
C LYS A 253 -1.43 -14.09 1.07
N LEU A 254 -2.28 -14.12 0.07
CA LEU A 254 -2.77 -12.95 -0.63
C LEU A 254 -4.21 -12.62 -0.21
N ASN A 255 -4.48 -11.35 0.05
CA ASN A 255 -5.79 -10.83 0.38
C ASN A 255 -6.62 -10.57 -0.86
N LEU A 256 -7.48 -11.53 -1.18
CA LEU A 256 -8.34 -11.44 -2.35
C LEU A 256 -9.74 -10.94 -2.01
N ALA A 257 -10.01 -10.55 -0.75
CA ALA A 257 -11.32 -10.09 -0.31
C ALA A 257 -11.82 -8.88 -1.13
N GLY A 258 -10.92 -7.97 -1.51
CA GLY A 258 -11.25 -6.85 -2.41
C GLY A 258 -11.56 -7.28 -3.85
N CYS A 259 -11.02 -8.41 -4.30
CA CYS A 259 -11.18 -8.91 -5.66
C CYS A 259 -12.49 -9.69 -5.83
N VAL A 260 -12.85 -10.53 -4.85
CA VAL A 260 -13.97 -11.48 -4.95
C VAL A 260 -15.34 -10.80 -5.03
N ALA A 261 -15.44 -9.52 -4.68
CA ALA A 261 -16.64 -8.70 -4.88
C ALA A 261 -17.03 -8.58 -6.37
N CYS A 262 -16.05 -8.59 -7.27
CA CYS A 262 -16.25 -8.50 -8.73
C CYS A 262 -15.77 -9.75 -9.49
N HIS A 263 -14.82 -10.49 -8.93
CA HIS A 263 -14.20 -11.67 -9.53
C HIS A 263 -14.38 -12.90 -8.63
N ALA A 264 -15.53 -13.55 -8.70
CA ALA A 264 -15.92 -14.62 -7.78
C ALA A 264 -14.93 -15.81 -7.73
N ASP A 265 -14.23 -16.10 -8.83
CA ASP A 265 -13.29 -17.21 -8.94
C ASP A 265 -11.83 -16.82 -8.65
N MET A 266 -11.59 -15.58 -8.23
CA MET A 266 -10.22 -15.09 -7.99
C MET A 266 -9.58 -15.83 -6.82
N LYS A 267 -8.39 -16.37 -7.06
CA LYS A 267 -7.64 -17.18 -6.08
C LYS A 267 -6.15 -16.89 -6.17
N GLN A 268 -5.42 -17.28 -5.13
CA GLN A 268 -3.97 -17.20 -5.08
C GLN A 268 -3.38 -18.39 -5.85
N ALA A 269 -2.30 -18.14 -6.60
CA ALA A 269 -1.52 -19.18 -7.25
C ALA A 269 -0.92 -20.16 -6.23
N LYS A 270 -0.75 -21.42 -6.63
CA LYS A 270 -0.32 -22.47 -5.70
C LYS A 270 1.14 -22.28 -5.32
N GLY A 271 1.38 -21.90 -4.07
CA GLY A 271 2.72 -21.81 -3.49
C GLY A 271 3.43 -20.47 -3.72
N GLU A 272 2.72 -19.49 -4.29
CA GLU A 272 3.25 -18.17 -4.61
C GLU A 272 2.27 -17.10 -4.14
N ALA A 273 2.76 -15.92 -3.79
CA ALA A 273 1.93 -14.76 -3.44
C ALA A 273 1.46 -13.98 -4.69
N LEU A 274 1.08 -14.72 -5.74
CA LEU A 274 0.56 -14.18 -6.99
C LEU A 274 -0.93 -14.49 -7.14
N ILE A 275 -1.61 -13.68 -7.95
CA ILE A 275 -2.97 -13.91 -8.35
C ILE A 275 -2.99 -14.98 -9.43
N ASP A 276 -3.83 -16.00 -9.26
CA ASP A 276 -4.07 -17.04 -10.26
C ASP A 276 -4.97 -16.48 -11.38
N TYR A 277 -4.37 -15.63 -12.20
CA TYR A 277 -4.97 -15.04 -13.38
C TYR A 277 -4.01 -15.19 -14.56
N VAL A 278 -4.29 -16.17 -15.41
CA VAL A 278 -3.53 -16.43 -16.63
C VAL A 278 -3.69 -15.25 -17.60
N ALA A 279 -2.57 -14.84 -18.19
CA ALA A 279 -2.51 -13.81 -19.20
C ALA A 279 -3.30 -14.20 -20.46
N LYS A 280 -3.60 -13.21 -21.30
CA LYS A 280 -4.32 -13.47 -22.56
C LYS A 280 -3.42 -13.94 -23.69
N ASP A 281 -2.13 -13.65 -23.57
CA ASP A 281 -1.11 -13.93 -24.56
C ASP A 281 0.25 -13.98 -23.85
N ASP A 282 1.24 -14.56 -24.52
CA ASP A 282 2.65 -14.57 -24.12
C ASP A 282 3.24 -13.19 -24.47
N TYR A 283 3.26 -12.30 -23.48
CA TYR A 283 3.62 -10.90 -23.66
C TYR A 283 5.12 -10.68 -23.69
N ASP A 284 5.91 -11.51 -23.00
CA ASP A 284 7.37 -11.37 -22.93
C ASP A 284 8.13 -12.22 -23.98
N GLN A 285 7.42 -13.12 -24.66
CA GLN A 285 7.88 -14.01 -25.73
C GLN A 285 8.91 -15.04 -25.26
N ASP A 286 8.72 -15.58 -24.06
CA ASP A 286 9.52 -16.68 -23.55
C ASP A 286 9.03 -18.06 -24.02
N GLY A 287 7.84 -18.11 -24.63
CA GLY A 287 7.21 -19.30 -25.20
C GLY A 287 6.24 -20.02 -24.27
N GLU A 288 6.03 -19.52 -23.06
CA GLU A 288 5.08 -20.04 -22.08
C GLU A 288 3.94 -19.03 -21.87
N LEU A 289 2.70 -19.53 -21.71
CA LEU A 289 1.57 -18.68 -21.33
C LEU A 289 1.38 -18.78 -19.82
N GLU A 290 1.61 -17.69 -19.10
CA GLU A 290 1.69 -17.71 -17.64
C GLU A 290 0.76 -16.71 -16.95
N LEU A 291 0.97 -16.49 -15.64
CA LEU A 291 0.18 -15.53 -14.87
C LEU A 291 0.53 -14.11 -15.32
N ILE A 292 -0.45 -13.21 -15.36
CA ILE A 292 -0.24 -11.83 -15.84
C ILE A 292 0.88 -11.08 -15.08
N GLN A 293 1.10 -11.40 -13.80
CA GLN A 293 2.18 -10.81 -13.01
C GLN A 293 3.56 -11.34 -13.43
N LEU A 294 3.63 -12.59 -13.88
CA LEU A 294 4.86 -13.19 -14.39
C LEU A 294 5.20 -12.65 -15.78
N GLU A 295 4.22 -12.48 -16.65
CA GLU A 295 4.41 -11.81 -17.96
C GLU A 295 4.99 -10.39 -17.81
N VAL A 296 4.52 -9.64 -16.80
CA VAL A 296 5.07 -8.32 -16.48
C VAL A 296 6.51 -8.44 -15.97
N GLN A 297 6.81 -9.44 -15.15
CA GLN A 297 8.18 -9.73 -14.69
C GLN A 297 9.09 -10.10 -15.86
N GLY A 298 8.62 -10.93 -16.79
CA GLY A 298 9.32 -11.31 -18.02
C GLY A 298 9.68 -10.11 -18.89
N LEU A 299 8.73 -9.19 -19.10
CA LEU A 299 9.01 -7.93 -19.79
C LEU A 299 10.05 -7.05 -19.07
N LEU A 300 10.07 -7.05 -17.73
CA LEU A 300 11.11 -6.38 -16.95
C LEU A 300 12.47 -7.09 -17.09
N ASP A 301 12.48 -8.41 -17.11
CA ASP A 301 13.68 -9.24 -17.29
C ASP A 301 14.28 -9.09 -18.69
N ARG A 302 13.47 -8.78 -19.71
CA ARG A 302 13.98 -8.34 -21.02
C ARG A 302 14.79 -7.05 -20.93
N LEU A 303 14.49 -6.15 -19.99
CA LEU A 303 15.20 -4.89 -19.80
C LEU A 303 16.45 -5.06 -18.94
N VAL A 304 16.35 -5.76 -17.80
CA VAL A 304 17.46 -6.07 -16.89
C VAL A 304 17.27 -7.45 -16.30
N ASN A 305 18.27 -8.31 -16.38
CA ASN A 305 18.23 -9.64 -15.78
C ASN A 305 19.57 -10.07 -15.20
N GLN A 306 19.54 -11.22 -14.50
CA GLN A 306 20.72 -11.79 -13.84
C GLN A 306 21.71 -12.45 -14.80
N GLN A 307 21.30 -12.71 -16.05
CA GLN A 307 22.14 -13.33 -17.08
C GLN A 307 22.99 -12.30 -17.86
N GLY A 308 22.83 -11.01 -17.57
CA GLY A 308 23.55 -9.94 -18.28
C GLY A 308 23.04 -9.68 -19.68
N SER A 309 21.85 -10.20 -20.02
CA SER A 309 21.27 -10.14 -21.37
C SER A 309 20.13 -9.13 -21.48
N GLY A 310 19.90 -8.29 -20.47
CA GLY A 310 18.90 -7.24 -20.53
C GLY A 310 19.25 -6.16 -21.56
N LEU A 311 18.22 -5.55 -22.17
CA LEU A 311 18.37 -4.48 -23.15
C LEU A 311 19.08 -3.24 -22.58
N LEU A 312 18.86 -2.91 -21.30
CA LEU A 312 19.55 -1.80 -20.61
C LEU A 312 20.98 -2.18 -20.17
N GLN A 313 21.33 -3.47 -20.14
CA GLN A 313 22.68 -3.97 -19.88
C GLN A 313 23.52 -3.99 -21.15
N ARG A 314 22.91 -4.24 -22.31
CA ARG A 314 23.56 -4.25 -23.62
C ARG A 314 23.49 -2.92 -24.39
N SER A 315 22.83 -1.90 -23.83
CA SER A 315 22.74 -0.60 -24.46
C SER A 315 24.11 0.07 -24.62
N THR A 316 24.20 1.10 -25.47
CA THR A 316 25.41 1.92 -25.60
C THR A 316 25.11 3.38 -25.22
N PRO A 317 25.61 3.90 -24.08
CA PRO A 317 26.31 3.16 -23.03
C PRO A 317 25.40 2.19 -22.26
N ALA A 318 25.98 1.17 -21.65
CA ALA A 318 25.27 0.24 -20.78
C ALA A 318 24.82 0.95 -19.51
N LEU A 319 23.54 0.90 -19.15
CA LEU A 319 23.03 1.56 -17.94
C LEU A 319 23.13 0.66 -16.71
N PHE A 320 23.15 -0.65 -16.92
CA PHE A 320 23.34 -1.67 -15.89
C PHE A 320 24.52 -2.59 -16.24
N ASP A 321 25.16 -3.16 -15.23
CA ASP A 321 26.21 -4.17 -15.41
C ASP A 321 25.63 -5.56 -15.67
N ALA A 322 26.50 -6.55 -15.88
CA ALA A 322 26.07 -7.93 -16.18
C ALA A 322 25.32 -8.61 -15.00
N GLN A 323 25.39 -8.04 -13.79
CA GLN A 323 24.71 -8.51 -12.59
C GLN A 323 23.42 -7.72 -12.30
N GLY A 324 23.03 -6.84 -13.23
CA GLY A 324 21.83 -6.02 -13.11
C GLY A 324 21.99 -4.87 -12.11
N GLN A 325 23.22 -4.46 -11.78
CA GLN A 325 23.47 -3.31 -10.92
C GLN A 325 23.60 -2.03 -11.75
N PHE A 326 22.99 -0.95 -11.28
CA PHE A 326 23.04 0.34 -11.98
C PHE A 326 24.47 0.89 -12.04
N ILE A 327 24.92 1.32 -13.23
CA ILE A 327 26.28 1.84 -13.44
C ILE A 327 26.28 3.37 -13.27
N GLN A 328 26.76 3.83 -12.11
CA GLN A 328 26.96 5.25 -11.84
C GLN A 328 28.19 5.79 -12.60
N ARG A 329 28.00 6.81 -13.44
CA ARG A 329 29.07 7.49 -14.20
C ARG A 329 29.21 8.97 -13.82
N ALA A 330 29.33 9.25 -12.53
CA ALA A 330 29.37 10.64 -12.03
C ALA A 330 30.39 11.50 -12.80
N GLY A 331 29.95 12.65 -13.30
CA GLY A 331 30.78 13.59 -14.08
C GLY A 331 31.03 13.22 -15.54
N SER A 332 30.43 12.13 -16.06
CA SER A 332 30.51 11.77 -17.49
C SER A 332 29.58 12.64 -18.35
N ASP A 333 30.13 13.14 -19.46
CA ASP A 333 29.39 13.89 -20.50
C ASP A 333 28.84 13.00 -21.63
N GLU A 334 29.04 11.69 -21.56
CA GLU A 334 28.53 10.74 -22.57
C GLU A 334 27.00 10.81 -22.63
N LEU A 335 26.46 11.21 -23.78
CA LEU A 335 25.04 11.48 -23.99
C LEU A 335 24.25 10.18 -24.18
N VAL A 336 23.15 10.05 -23.44
CA VAL A 336 22.16 8.98 -23.60
C VAL A 336 20.96 9.52 -24.37
N ALA A 337 20.53 8.81 -25.43
CA ALA A 337 19.35 9.19 -26.19
C ALA A 337 18.09 9.14 -25.32
N GLN A 338 17.13 10.05 -25.57
CA GLN A 338 15.88 10.14 -24.81
C GLN A 338 15.15 8.81 -24.69
N GLN A 339 15.12 8.02 -25.78
CA GLN A 339 14.48 6.71 -25.82
C GLN A 339 15.06 5.75 -24.75
N LEU A 340 16.37 5.76 -24.57
CA LEU A 340 17.06 4.92 -23.59
C LEU A 340 16.91 5.47 -22.16
N VAL A 341 16.86 6.79 -21.98
CA VAL A 341 16.53 7.41 -20.68
C VAL A 341 15.08 7.12 -20.27
N GLY A 342 14.15 7.18 -21.23
CA GLY A 342 12.75 6.84 -21.04
C GLY A 342 12.55 5.36 -20.71
N ALA A 343 13.29 4.47 -21.36
CA ALA A 343 13.28 3.06 -21.02
C ALA A 343 13.82 2.77 -19.61
N LEU A 344 14.89 3.46 -19.18
CA LEU A 344 15.36 3.41 -17.80
C LEU A 344 14.29 3.90 -16.82
N TYR A 345 13.61 5.01 -17.15
CA TYR A 345 12.53 5.54 -16.31
C TYR A 345 11.40 4.53 -16.15
N ASN A 346 10.95 3.90 -17.24
CA ASN A 346 9.90 2.87 -17.20
C ASN A 346 10.34 1.63 -16.42
N TYR A 347 11.56 1.13 -16.63
CA TYR A 347 12.09 0.00 -15.86
C TYR A 347 12.05 0.29 -14.36
N LYS A 348 12.52 1.47 -13.93
CA LYS A 348 12.47 1.86 -12.52
C LYS A 348 11.03 2.03 -12.03
N LEU A 349 10.19 2.70 -12.80
CA LEU A 349 8.77 2.91 -12.48
C LEU A 349 8.05 1.60 -12.17
N PHE A 350 8.13 0.60 -13.05
CA PHE A 350 7.40 -0.65 -12.88
C PHE A 350 8.15 -1.70 -12.03
N GLY A 351 9.46 -1.84 -12.23
CA GLY A 351 10.27 -2.89 -11.59
C GLY A 351 10.82 -2.53 -10.20
N GLU A 352 11.20 -1.28 -9.98
CA GLU A 352 11.83 -0.87 -8.71
C GLU A 352 10.86 -0.15 -7.76
N GLU A 353 9.86 0.55 -8.30
CA GLU A 353 9.09 1.53 -7.52
C GLU A 353 7.62 1.17 -7.31
N ASP A 354 6.94 0.70 -8.36
CA ASP A 354 5.55 0.25 -8.28
C ASP A 354 5.40 -1.07 -7.53
N ARG A 355 6.20 -2.06 -7.93
CA ARG A 355 6.29 -3.42 -7.37
C ARG A 355 4.97 -4.19 -7.32
N SER A 356 3.94 -3.73 -8.04
CA SER A 356 2.66 -4.44 -8.11
C SER A 356 2.65 -5.53 -9.18
N LEU A 357 3.73 -5.64 -9.98
CA LEU A 357 3.79 -6.46 -11.19
C LEU A 357 2.59 -6.20 -12.10
N GLY A 358 2.29 -4.90 -12.27
CA GLY A 358 1.21 -4.41 -13.11
C GLY A 358 -0.17 -4.39 -12.48
N MET A 359 -0.36 -4.87 -11.25
CA MET A 359 -1.70 -4.95 -10.63
C MET A 359 -2.38 -3.60 -10.40
N HIS A 360 -1.65 -2.49 -10.25
CA HIS A 360 -2.27 -1.17 -10.19
C HIS A 360 -2.92 -0.78 -11.52
N ASN A 361 -2.35 -1.19 -12.66
CA ASN A 361 -2.96 -1.01 -13.97
C ASN A 361 -2.37 -1.96 -15.03
N PRO A 362 -2.92 -3.17 -15.19
CA PRO A 362 -2.28 -4.21 -16.00
C PRO A 362 -2.23 -3.83 -17.48
N THR A 363 -3.31 -3.26 -18.02
CA THR A 363 -3.35 -2.81 -19.42
C THR A 363 -2.30 -1.74 -19.70
N TYR A 364 -2.21 -0.71 -18.84
CA TYR A 364 -1.23 0.37 -19.03
C TYR A 364 0.20 -0.14 -18.90
N THR A 365 0.46 -0.97 -17.89
CA THR A 365 1.78 -1.56 -17.62
C THR A 365 2.27 -2.39 -18.81
N LEU A 366 1.45 -3.32 -19.29
CA LEU A 366 1.80 -4.17 -20.44
C LEU A 366 2.02 -3.34 -21.71
N GLN A 367 1.17 -2.34 -21.97
CA GLN A 367 1.34 -1.46 -23.14
C GLN A 367 2.66 -0.68 -23.07
N VAL A 368 2.98 -0.09 -21.93
CA VAL A 368 4.21 0.70 -21.75
C VAL A 368 5.46 -0.19 -21.80
N LEU A 369 5.46 -1.32 -21.10
CA LEU A 369 6.62 -2.22 -21.10
C LEU A 369 6.85 -2.86 -22.47
N THR A 370 5.79 -3.28 -23.17
CA THR A 370 5.88 -3.77 -24.56
C THR A 370 6.52 -2.73 -25.48
N ASP A 371 6.05 -1.48 -25.43
CA ASP A 371 6.60 -0.41 -26.26
C ASP A 371 8.02 0.01 -25.82
N THR A 372 8.35 -0.15 -24.53
CA THR A 372 9.70 0.06 -23.99
C THR A 372 10.69 -0.96 -24.54
N VAL A 373 10.28 -2.22 -24.57
CA VAL A 373 11.07 -3.32 -25.11
C VAL A 373 11.24 -3.14 -26.62
N GLU A 374 10.16 -2.93 -27.38
CA GLU A 374 10.20 -2.69 -28.84
C GLU A 374 11.08 -1.49 -29.20
N ALA A 375 11.05 -0.42 -28.40
CA ALA A 375 11.89 0.74 -28.58
C ALA A 375 13.40 0.39 -28.54
N LEU A 376 13.81 -0.54 -27.69
CA LEU A 376 15.21 -0.97 -27.58
C LEU A 376 15.54 -2.19 -28.46
N ASP A 377 14.53 -2.94 -28.87
CA ASP A 377 14.61 -4.10 -29.74
C ASP A 377 13.51 -4.04 -30.82
N PRO A 378 13.77 -3.37 -31.97
CA PRO A 378 12.78 -3.23 -33.03
C PRO A 378 12.34 -4.55 -33.70
N ALA A 379 12.98 -5.67 -33.38
CA ALA A 379 12.58 -7.00 -33.84
C ALA A 379 11.54 -7.66 -32.92
N PHE A 380 11.27 -7.07 -31.75
CA PHE A 380 10.25 -7.56 -30.83
C PHE A 380 8.86 -7.51 -31.48
N ASP A 381 8.14 -8.64 -31.46
CA ASP A 381 6.79 -8.67 -32.02
C ASP A 381 5.82 -7.94 -31.07
N THR A 382 5.06 -6.98 -31.59
CA THR A 382 4.05 -6.27 -30.79
C THR A 382 2.63 -6.69 -31.13
N SER A 383 2.45 -7.80 -31.86
CA SER A 383 1.14 -8.35 -32.22
C SER A 383 0.29 -8.73 -31.01
N ALA A 384 0.93 -9.21 -29.94
CA ALA A 384 0.29 -9.55 -28.66
C ALA A 384 -0.02 -8.32 -27.79
N ARG A 385 0.54 -7.14 -28.09
CA ARG A 385 0.38 -5.92 -27.27
C ARG A 385 -1.11 -5.65 -27.00
N PRO A 386 -1.54 -5.44 -25.73
CA PRO A 386 -2.95 -5.22 -25.44
C PRO A 386 -3.55 -4.05 -26.23
N ALA A 387 -4.73 -4.28 -26.80
CA ALA A 387 -5.51 -3.24 -27.47
C ALA A 387 -6.00 -2.17 -26.49
N ARG A 388 -6.37 -1.01 -27.05
CA ARG A 388 -7.03 0.08 -26.31
C ARG A 388 -8.48 -0.25 -25.96
#